data_AF-A0AAN0JQA2-F1
#
_entry.id   AF-A0AAN0JQA2-F1
#
_cell.length_a   1.000
_cell.length_b   1.000
_cell.length_c   1.000
_cell.angle_alpha   90.00
_cell.angle_beta   90.00
_cell.angle_gamma   90.00
#
_symmetry.space_group_name_H-M   'P 1'
#
loop_
_entity.id
_entity.type
_entity.pdbx_description
1 polymer ?
#
loop_
_entity_poly.entity_id
_entity_poly.type
_entity_poly.pdbx_seq_one_letter_code
_entity_poly.pdbx_strand_id
1 'polypeptide(L)'
;MASLHGNCYQVECTTGATASPGGSSFNPKYYSLACLRMLLFLSGDVELNPGPITGKKLDMDALTDIFRESVHHYKIIGDGLKLPIADVISMQGTPQDKLREIFQRWFEADKDVNWDTLIKLCDKKPELGKAKNKILAYLGKFNLW
;
A
#
# COMPACT_ATOMS: atom_id res chain seq x y z
N MET A 1 -0.49 -26.02 42.36
CA MET A 1 -1.01 -26.23 41.00
C MET A 1 -1.52 -24.89 40.50
N ALA A 2 -0.82 -24.29 39.54
CA ALA A 2 -1.13 -22.96 39.01
C ALA A 2 -2.23 -23.08 37.94
N SER A 3 -3.30 -22.29 38.08
CA SER A 3 -4.32 -22.11 37.05
C SER A 3 -4.08 -20.75 36.38
N LEU A 4 -3.67 -20.76 35.12
CA LEU A 4 -3.52 -19.56 34.30
C LEU A 4 -4.90 -19.17 33.78
N HIS A 5 -5.52 -18.19 34.44
CA HIS A 5 -6.73 -17.54 33.96
C HIS A 5 -6.35 -16.61 32.79
N GLY A 6 -6.51 -17.10 31.57
CA GLY A 6 -6.40 -16.28 30.37
C GLY A 6 -7.54 -15.28 30.32
N ASN A 7 -7.24 -13.98 30.43
CA ASN A 7 -8.23 -12.92 30.25
C ASN A 7 -8.67 -12.87 28.79
N CYS A 8 -9.90 -13.28 28.52
CA CYS A 8 -10.60 -12.96 27.28
C CYS A 8 -11.03 -11.49 27.32
N TYR A 9 -10.44 -10.65 26.48
CA TYR A 9 -10.96 -9.31 26.25
C TYR A 9 -12.27 -9.43 25.46
N GLN A 10 -13.41 -9.28 26.12
CA GLN A 10 -14.69 -8.99 25.47
C GLN A 10 -14.71 -7.50 25.13
N VAL A 11 -14.62 -7.14 23.85
CA VAL A 11 -14.93 -5.79 23.37
C VAL A 11 -16.42 -5.70 23.12
N GLU A 12 -17.17 -5.29 24.13
CA GLU A 12 -18.57 -4.88 23.98
C GLU A 12 -18.62 -3.47 23.38
N CYS A 13 -19.14 -3.33 22.15
CA CYS A 13 -19.49 -2.02 21.60
C CYS A 13 -20.88 -1.61 22.10
N THR A 14 -20.92 -0.89 23.22
CA THR A 14 -22.13 -0.21 23.69
C THR A 14 -22.49 0.95 22.73
N THR A 15 -23.71 0.92 22.20
CA THR A 15 -24.28 2.01 21.40
C THR A 15 -24.82 3.07 22.35
N GLY A 16 -24.11 4.19 22.48
CA GLY A 16 -24.58 5.40 23.16
C GLY A 16 -24.57 6.58 22.20
N ALA A 17 -25.73 6.87 21.61
CA ALA A 17 -25.91 8.02 20.74
C ALA A 17 -26.03 9.32 21.55
N THR A 18 -25.11 10.26 21.32
CA THR A 18 -25.34 11.71 21.53
C THR A 18 -24.71 12.44 20.34
N ALA A 19 -25.53 13.19 19.60
CA ALA A 19 -25.14 13.92 18.40
C ALA A 19 -24.58 15.32 18.70
N SER A 20 -23.43 15.66 18.10
CA SER A 20 -23.02 17.02 17.67
C SER A 20 -21.71 16.93 16.84
N PRO A 21 -21.38 17.93 15.98
CA PRO A 21 -21.05 17.68 14.58
C PRO A 21 -19.55 17.76 14.27
N GLY A 22 -19.09 16.90 13.37
CA GLY A 22 -17.72 16.97 12.81
C GLY A 22 -16.86 15.73 13.04
N GLY A 23 -17.44 14.54 13.05
CA GLY A 23 -16.67 13.29 12.99
C GLY A 23 -16.48 12.85 11.55
N SER A 24 -15.23 12.80 11.08
CA SER A 24 -14.88 12.11 9.84
C SER A 24 -15.47 10.69 9.88
N SER A 25 -16.34 10.40 8.91
CA SER A 25 -17.01 9.12 8.77
C SER A 25 -15.98 8.01 8.57
N PHE A 26 -15.61 7.35 9.68
CA PHE A 26 -14.88 6.09 9.64
C PHE A 26 -15.79 5.06 8.98
N ASN A 27 -15.60 4.85 7.68
CA ASN A 27 -16.34 3.85 6.92
C ASN A 27 -15.72 2.47 7.19
N PRO A 28 -16.45 1.52 7.79
CA PRO A 28 -15.93 0.18 8.09
C PRO A 28 -15.72 -0.71 6.84
N LYS A 29 -15.93 -0.17 5.63
CA LYS A 29 -15.68 -0.87 4.36
C LYS A 29 -14.21 -0.91 3.94
N TYR A 30 -13.32 -0.19 4.64
CA TYR A 30 -11.89 -0.07 4.28
C TYR A 30 -11.01 -1.25 4.71
N TYR A 31 -11.56 -2.26 5.38
CA TYR A 31 -10.84 -3.49 5.65
C TYR A 31 -10.89 -4.39 4.40
N SER A 32 -10.07 -4.04 3.39
CA SER A 32 -9.69 -4.95 2.30
C SER A 32 -9.04 -6.20 2.90
N LEU A 33 -9.02 -7.32 2.17
CA LEU A 33 -8.31 -8.55 2.54
C LEU A 33 -6.84 -8.29 2.95
N ALA A 34 -6.27 -7.15 2.54
CA ALA A 34 -4.99 -6.62 3.03
C ALA A 34 -4.94 -6.28 4.53
N CYS A 35 -6.01 -5.76 5.13
CA CYS A 35 -6.09 -5.57 6.57
C CYS A 35 -6.17 -6.91 7.31
N LEU A 36 -6.84 -7.91 6.73
CA LEU A 36 -6.82 -9.27 7.25
C LEU A 36 -5.39 -9.85 7.21
N ARG A 37 -4.62 -9.60 6.14
CA ARG A 37 -3.20 -9.98 6.09
C ARG A 37 -2.33 -9.21 7.09
N MET A 38 -2.54 -7.91 7.30
CA MET A 38 -1.84 -7.16 8.35
C MET A 38 -2.20 -7.65 9.77
N LEU A 39 -3.45 -8.01 10.02
CA LEU A 39 -3.89 -8.61 11.29
C LEU A 39 -3.29 -10.00 11.52
N LEU A 40 -3.12 -10.79 10.47
CA LEU A 40 -2.41 -12.08 10.54
C LEU A 40 -0.91 -11.90 10.85
N PHE A 41 -0.27 -10.85 10.31
CA PHE A 41 1.11 -10.49 10.67
C PHE A 41 1.27 -10.07 12.14
N LEU A 42 0.24 -9.47 12.74
CA LEU A 42 0.24 -9.10 14.17
C LEU A 42 -0.09 -10.28 15.11
N SER A 43 -0.64 -11.39 14.59
CA SER A 43 -0.95 -12.60 15.38
C SER A 43 0.25 -13.51 15.64
N GLY A 44 1.43 -13.20 15.09
CA GLY A 44 2.69 -13.74 15.61
C GLY A 44 2.95 -15.24 15.39
N ASP A 45 2.40 -15.87 14.35
CA ASP A 45 2.62 -17.30 14.02
C ASP A 45 3.03 -17.53 12.55
N VAL A 46 3.96 -16.72 12.03
CA VAL A 46 4.64 -17.03 10.76
C VAL A 46 6.14 -16.87 10.93
N GLU A 47 6.80 -17.98 11.27
CA GLU A 47 8.25 -18.13 11.12
C GLU A 47 8.54 -18.28 9.62
N LEU A 48 8.59 -17.15 8.91
CA LEU A 48 9.14 -17.10 7.56
C LEU A 48 10.66 -17.21 7.68
N ASN A 49 11.18 -18.43 7.48
CA ASN A 49 12.60 -18.67 7.24
C ASN A 49 13.06 -17.78 6.06
N PRO A 50 13.89 -16.75 6.28
CA PRO A 50 14.31 -15.88 5.20
C PRO A 50 15.39 -16.60 4.39
N GLY A 51 14.97 -17.28 3.33
CA GLY A 51 15.88 -17.62 2.24
C GLY A 51 16.50 -16.34 1.64
N PRO A 52 17.62 -16.46 0.90
CA PRO A 52 18.47 -15.32 0.51
C PRO A 52 17.69 -14.27 -0.28
N ILE A 53 17.76 -13.02 0.18
CA ILE A 53 17.06 -11.87 -0.40
C ILE A 53 17.80 -11.41 -1.66
N THR A 54 17.46 -11.97 -2.82
CA THR A 54 17.84 -11.39 -4.11
C THR A 54 16.79 -10.37 -4.54
N GLY A 55 17.03 -9.09 -4.22
CA GLY A 55 16.21 -7.94 -4.61
C GLY A 55 15.48 -7.31 -3.42
N LYS A 56 15.85 -6.07 -3.05
CA LYS A 56 15.20 -5.34 -1.95
C LYS A 56 13.71 -5.19 -2.25
N LYS A 57 12.87 -5.75 -1.35
CA LYS A 57 11.41 -5.74 -1.41
C LYS A 57 10.90 -4.32 -1.66
N LEU A 58 9.94 -4.19 -2.56
CA LEU A 58 9.27 -2.93 -2.86
C LEU A 58 8.57 -2.39 -1.60
N ASP A 59 8.86 -1.15 -1.22
CA ASP A 59 8.30 -0.49 -0.04
C ASP A 59 7.25 0.55 -0.45
N MET A 60 6.07 0.49 0.19
CA MET A 60 4.91 1.30 -0.18
C MET A 60 5.13 2.79 0.11
N ASP A 61 5.81 3.11 1.21
CA ASP A 61 6.09 4.50 1.59
C ASP A 61 7.14 5.10 0.64
N ALA A 62 8.19 4.35 0.32
CA ALA A 62 9.18 4.74 -0.68
C ALA A 62 8.54 5.00 -2.05
N LEU A 63 7.65 4.12 -2.51
CA LEU A 63 6.93 4.33 -3.78
C LEU A 63 6.05 5.57 -3.76
N THR A 64 5.27 5.75 -2.70
CA THR A 64 4.38 6.91 -2.57
C THR A 64 5.18 8.21 -2.57
N ASP A 65 6.36 8.23 -1.95
CA ASP A 65 7.22 9.41 -1.93
C ASP A 65 7.92 9.68 -3.28
N ILE A 66 8.43 8.62 -3.92
CA ILE A 66 9.02 8.70 -5.26
C ILE A 66 8.03 9.29 -6.27
N PHE A 67 6.78 8.84 -6.24
CA PHE A 67 5.74 9.28 -7.16
C PHE A 67 4.91 10.47 -6.65
N ARG A 68 5.29 11.11 -5.53
CA ARG A 68 4.58 12.26 -4.95
C ARG A 68 4.37 13.41 -5.94
N GLU A 69 5.38 13.72 -6.75
CA GLU A 69 5.29 14.77 -7.78
C GLU A 69 4.49 14.33 -9.02
N SER A 70 4.18 13.04 -9.13
CA SER A 70 3.45 12.44 -10.25
C SER A 70 2.05 11.97 -9.85
N VAL A 71 1.52 12.40 -8.69
CA VAL A 71 0.19 11.99 -8.19
C VAL A 71 -0.93 12.31 -9.17
N HIS A 72 -0.82 13.38 -9.97
CA HIS A 72 -1.82 13.72 -10.98
C HIS A 72 -1.82 12.74 -12.17
N HIS A 73 -0.78 11.93 -12.32
CA HIS A 73 -0.65 10.89 -13.36
C HIS A 73 -1.10 9.50 -12.88
N TYR A 74 -1.83 9.40 -11.76
CA TYR A 74 -2.31 8.11 -11.22
C TYR A 74 -3.02 7.25 -12.28
N LYS A 75 -3.82 7.84 -13.18
CA LYS A 75 -4.48 7.09 -14.27
C LYS A 75 -3.49 6.44 -15.24
N ILE A 76 -2.43 7.18 -15.62
CA ILE A 76 -1.38 6.70 -16.53
C ILE A 76 -0.58 5.58 -15.87
N ILE A 77 -0.30 5.73 -14.58
CA ILE A 77 0.42 4.73 -13.79
C ILE A 77 -0.42 3.45 -13.68
N GLY A 78 -1.70 3.56 -13.30
CA GLY A 78 -2.58 2.39 -13.17
C GLY A 78 -2.82 1.65 -14.49
N ASP A 79 -3.01 2.39 -15.60
CA ASP A 79 -3.10 1.80 -16.94
C ASP A 79 -1.80 1.10 -17.34
N GLY A 80 -0.66 1.74 -17.10
CA GLY A 80 0.65 1.16 -17.42
C GLY A 80 1.02 -0.07 -16.57
N LEU A 81 0.49 -0.15 -15.34
CA LEU A 81 0.55 -1.34 -14.48
C LEU A 81 -0.54 -2.38 -14.81
N LYS A 82 -1.39 -2.11 -15.82
CA LYS A 82 -2.47 -2.99 -16.29
C LYS A 82 -3.49 -3.32 -15.20
N LEU A 83 -3.81 -2.35 -14.35
CA LEU A 83 -4.80 -2.50 -13.29
C LEU A 83 -6.18 -2.01 -13.71
N PRO A 84 -7.27 -2.62 -13.22
CA PRO A 84 -8.59 -2.03 -13.32
C PRO A 84 -8.67 -0.79 -12.43
N ILE A 85 -8.83 0.39 -13.05
CA ILE A 85 -8.86 1.70 -12.34
C ILE A 85 -10.21 2.40 -12.34
N ALA A 86 -11.26 1.82 -12.95
CA ALA A 86 -12.56 2.49 -13.13
C ALA A 86 -13.20 2.93 -11.80
N ASP A 87 -13.09 2.07 -10.79
CA ASP A 87 -13.53 2.31 -9.42
C ASP A 87 -12.59 3.25 -8.66
N VAL A 88 -11.27 3.19 -8.88
CA VAL A 88 -10.31 4.16 -8.32
C VAL A 88 -10.57 5.59 -8.83
N ILE A 89 -10.94 5.73 -10.10
CA ILE A 89 -11.29 7.04 -10.67
C ILE A 89 -12.52 7.63 -9.97
N SER A 90 -13.50 6.77 -9.67
CA SER A 90 -14.77 7.13 -9.03
C SER A 90 -14.64 7.30 -7.51
N MET A 91 -13.52 6.87 -6.92
CA MET A 91 -13.23 7.04 -5.50
C MET A 91 -13.17 8.53 -5.12
N GLN A 92 -13.74 8.88 -3.97
CA GLN A 92 -13.56 10.19 -3.35
C GLN A 92 -12.18 10.27 -2.70
N GLY A 93 -11.58 11.45 -2.68
CA GLY A 93 -10.25 11.67 -2.08
C GLY A 93 -9.29 12.40 -3.01
N THR A 94 -8.08 12.59 -2.51
CA THR A 94 -7.02 13.32 -3.21
C THR A 94 -6.40 12.46 -4.32
N PRO A 95 -5.69 13.07 -5.30
CA PRO A 95 -4.89 12.31 -6.27
C PRO A 95 -3.86 11.39 -5.61
N GLN A 96 -3.34 11.77 -4.43
CA GLN A 96 -2.41 10.95 -3.67
C GLN A 96 -3.09 9.69 -3.12
N ASP A 97 -4.32 9.80 -2.60
CA ASP A 97 -5.10 8.64 -2.13
C ASP A 97 -5.37 7.66 -3.27
N LYS A 98 -5.70 8.18 -4.46
CA LYS A 98 -5.92 7.37 -5.67
C LYS A 98 -4.65 6.67 -6.15
N LEU A 99 -3.51 7.35 -6.10
CA LEU A 99 -2.21 6.76 -6.43
C LEU A 99 -1.85 5.64 -5.45
N ARG A 100 -2.06 5.88 -4.15
CA ARG A 100 -1.81 4.88 -3.10
C ARG A 100 -2.67 3.63 -3.32
N GLU A 101 -3.95 3.80 -3.63
CA GLU A 101 -4.85 2.69 -3.96
C GLU A 101 -4.37 1.88 -5.17
N ILE A 102 -3.87 2.55 -6.22
CA ILE A 102 -3.29 1.88 -7.40
C ILE A 102 -2.09 1.02 -7.03
N PHE A 103 -1.15 1.57 -6.25
CA PHE A 103 -0.01 0.77 -5.82
C PHE A 103 -0.46 -0.39 -4.95
N GLN A 104 -1.37 -0.18 -4.02
CA GLN A 104 -1.89 -1.24 -3.16
C GLN A 104 -2.48 -2.39 -3.99
N ARG A 105 -3.32 -2.09 -4.98
CA ARG A 105 -3.87 -3.12 -5.89
C ARG A 105 -2.81 -3.83 -6.70
N TRP A 106 -1.76 -3.13 -7.09
CA TRP A 106 -0.65 -3.74 -7.81
C TRP A 106 0.12 -4.72 -6.92
N PHE A 107 0.38 -4.36 -5.66
CA PHE A 107 0.92 -5.29 -4.66
C PHE A 107 -0.01 -6.48 -4.42
N GLU A 108 -1.32 -6.25 -4.30
CA GLU A 108 -2.31 -7.31 -4.08
C GLU A 108 -2.47 -8.26 -5.28
N ALA A 109 -2.32 -7.73 -6.50
CA ALA A 109 -2.31 -8.54 -7.73
C ALA A 109 -1.05 -9.41 -7.87
N ASP A 110 0.00 -9.09 -7.11
CA ASP A 110 1.29 -9.79 -7.05
C ASP A 110 1.91 -10.10 -8.43
N LYS A 111 1.61 -9.24 -9.41
CA LYS A 111 2.02 -9.43 -10.80
C LYS A 111 3.15 -8.46 -11.15
N ASP A 112 4.33 -9.04 -11.36
CA ASP A 112 5.54 -8.31 -11.76
C ASP A 112 5.87 -7.13 -10.81
N VAL A 113 5.62 -7.32 -9.50
CA VAL A 113 5.81 -6.29 -8.46
C VAL A 113 7.30 -6.12 -8.16
N ASN A 114 7.98 -5.30 -8.97
CA ASN A 114 9.39 -5.02 -8.84
C ASN A 114 9.74 -3.62 -9.41
N TRP A 115 10.95 -3.14 -9.11
CA TRP A 115 11.43 -1.84 -9.57
C TRP A 115 11.60 -1.75 -11.10
N ASP A 116 11.93 -2.85 -11.77
CA ASP A 116 12.13 -2.89 -13.22
C ASP A 116 10.81 -2.62 -13.98
N THR A 117 9.68 -3.15 -13.50
CA THR A 117 8.35 -2.82 -14.03
C THR A 117 8.07 -1.32 -13.99
N LEU A 118 8.41 -0.65 -12.88
CA LEU A 118 8.24 0.80 -12.74
C LEU A 118 9.20 1.60 -13.62
N ILE A 119 10.45 1.15 -13.77
CA ILE A 119 11.42 1.79 -14.68
C ILE A 119 10.91 1.70 -16.12
N LYS A 120 10.50 0.49 -16.57
CA LYS A 120 9.92 0.27 -17.90
C LYS A 120 8.66 1.10 -18.13
N LEU A 121 7.83 1.26 -17.10
CA LEU A 121 6.68 2.16 -17.15
C LEU A 121 7.13 3.60 -17.40
N CYS A 122 8.10 4.10 -16.64
CA CYS A 122 8.58 5.46 -16.79
C CYS A 122 9.31 5.69 -18.12
N ASP A 123 9.97 4.68 -18.68
CA ASP A 123 10.59 4.76 -20.01
C ASP A 123 9.57 4.98 -21.12
N LYS A 124 8.37 4.39 -20.98
CA LYS A 124 7.28 4.52 -21.95
C LYS A 124 6.47 5.80 -21.79
N LYS A 125 6.60 6.49 -20.66
CA LYS A 125 5.76 7.61 -20.23
C LYS A 125 6.63 8.79 -19.82
N PRO A 126 7.01 9.68 -20.76
CA PRO A 126 7.90 10.82 -20.49
C PRO A 126 7.46 11.70 -19.30
N GLU A 127 6.16 11.81 -19.06
CA GLU A 127 5.54 12.49 -17.92
C GLU A 127 5.97 11.93 -16.55
N LEU A 128 6.50 10.71 -16.50
CA LEU A 128 7.03 10.05 -15.30
C LEU A 128 8.56 10.15 -15.19
N GLY A 129 9.23 10.94 -16.04
CA GLY A 129 10.69 11.05 -16.06
C GLY A 129 11.30 11.46 -14.71
N LYS A 130 10.63 12.33 -13.94
CA LYS A 130 11.05 12.68 -12.58
C LYS A 130 11.00 11.48 -11.62
N ALA A 131 9.92 10.70 -11.69
CA ALA A 131 9.77 9.50 -10.88
C ALA A 131 10.86 8.47 -11.22
N LYS A 132 11.17 8.30 -12.52
CA LYS A 132 12.29 7.44 -12.97
C LYS A 132 13.61 7.83 -12.30
N ASN A 133 13.97 9.11 -12.36
CA ASN A 133 15.22 9.59 -11.76
C ASN A 133 15.26 9.33 -10.25
N LYS A 134 14.13 9.50 -9.55
CA LYS A 134 14.01 9.17 -8.12
C LYS A 134 14.14 7.67 -7.85
N ILE A 135 13.57 6.80 -8.68
CA ILE A 135 13.76 5.34 -8.59
C ILE A 135 15.25 4.99 -8.74
N LEU A 136 15.90 5.50 -9.80
CA LEU A 136 17.31 5.22 -10.05
C LEU A 136 18.22 5.72 -8.92
N ALA A 137 17.94 6.92 -8.38
CA ALA A 137 18.65 7.43 -7.21
C ALA A 137 18.40 6.58 -5.96
N TYR A 138 17.16 6.13 -5.73
CA TYR A 138 16.82 5.24 -4.63
C TYR A 138 17.60 3.92 -4.74
N LEU A 139 17.61 3.27 -5.90
CA LEU A 139 18.36 2.04 -6.14
C LEU A 139 19.88 2.24 -6.04
N GLY A 140 20.41 3.36 -6.53
CA GLY A 140 21.83 3.70 -6.44
C GLY A 140 22.31 3.87 -4.99
N LYS A 141 21.49 4.45 -4.11
CA LYS A 141 21.79 4.53 -2.65
C LYS A 141 21.95 3.15 -2.01
N PHE A 142 21.32 2.12 -2.57
CA PHE A 142 21.37 0.76 -2.03
C PHE A 142 22.52 -0.09 -2.55
N ASN A 143 23.24 0.36 -3.58
CA ASN A 143 24.40 -0.31 -4.16
C ASN A 143 25.74 0.18 -3.57
N LEU A 144 25.70 1.01 -2.52
CA LEU A 144 26.88 1.57 -1.83
C LEU A 144 27.31 0.77 -0.59
N TRP A 145 26.97 -0.53 -0.50
CA TRP A 145 27.32 -1.40 0.62
C TRP A 145 27.90 -2.72 0.11
#